data_AF-A0AAN9TC55-F1
#
_entry.id   AF-A0AAN9TC55-F1
#
_cell.length_a   1.000
_cell.length_b   1.000
_cell.length_c   1.000
_cell.angle_alpha   90.00
_cell.angle_beta   90.00
_cell.angle_gamma   90.00
#
_symmetry.space_group_name_H-M   'P 1'
#
loop_
_entity.id
_entity.type
_entity.pdbx_description
1 polymer ?
#
loop_
_entity_poly.entity_id
_entity_poly.type
_entity_poly.pdbx_seq_one_letter_code
_entity_poly.pdbx_strand_id
1 'polypeptide(L)'
;MALRVAASASRLSSRPQNPSFLSLPHPNTLKFHNPPSHQPRLDALPSLSQRRHVRAITEATALEPDEELKDWKIKMLYDGDCPLCMREVNMLRERNKSYGTIKFVDIGSDDYSPEDNQGLHYETVMGRIHAILSDGTVVTDVEAFRRLYEHVGLGWVYAITKYEPIGKIADSVYGFWAKYRLQITGRPPIEEILEARRKKGELCKDSNACKM
;
A
#
# COMPACT_ATOMS: atom_id res chain seq x y z
N MET A 1 -41.17 14.95 -50.72
CA MET A 1 -40.07 15.58 -51.50
C MET A 1 -39.44 16.65 -50.64
N ALA A 2 -38.11 16.75 -50.64
CA ALA A 2 -37.28 17.73 -49.92
C ALA A 2 -37.20 17.57 -48.38
N LEU A 3 -36.04 17.66 -47.71
CA LEU A 3 -34.66 17.94 -48.11
C LEU A 3 -33.75 17.38 -46.99
N ARG A 4 -32.78 16.54 -47.36
CA ARG A 4 -31.63 16.18 -46.52
C ARG A 4 -30.66 17.36 -46.56
N VAL A 5 -30.32 17.92 -45.40
CA VAL A 5 -29.20 18.86 -45.27
C VAL A 5 -27.97 18.06 -44.85
N ALA A 6 -27.07 17.85 -45.80
CA ALA A 6 -25.72 17.37 -45.54
C ALA A 6 -24.83 18.60 -45.29
N ALA A 7 -24.24 18.70 -44.10
CA ALA A 7 -23.21 19.69 -43.80
C ALA A 7 -21.83 19.02 -43.92
N SER A 8 -21.09 19.43 -44.95
CA SER A 8 -19.68 19.11 -45.17
C SER A 8 -18.82 19.88 -44.17
N ALA A 9 -18.06 19.18 -43.34
CA ALA A 9 -17.01 19.77 -42.51
C ALA A 9 -15.64 19.48 -43.15
N SER A 10 -15.03 20.54 -43.69
CA SER A 10 -13.71 20.55 -44.30
C SER A 10 -12.62 20.25 -43.27
N ARG A 11 -11.73 19.31 -43.60
CA ARG A 11 -10.51 19.03 -42.84
C ARG A 11 -9.52 20.18 -43.06
N LEU A 12 -9.14 20.88 -41.99
CA LEU A 12 -7.97 21.76 -41.99
C LEU A 12 -6.89 21.11 -41.13
N SER A 13 -5.90 20.56 -41.85
CA SER A 13 -4.62 20.11 -41.33
C SER A 13 -3.77 21.33 -41.01
N SER A 14 -3.32 21.47 -39.77
CA SER A 14 -2.29 22.44 -39.40
C SER A 14 -1.31 21.81 -38.41
N ARG A 15 -0.17 21.39 -38.96
CA ARG A 15 1.10 21.18 -38.26
C ARG A 15 2.08 22.17 -38.91
N PRO A 16 2.71 23.06 -38.14
CA PRO A 16 4.18 23.02 -37.96
C PRO A 16 4.54 23.50 -36.54
N GLN A 17 5.75 23.47 -35.98
CA GLN A 17 7.11 23.07 -36.34
C GLN A 17 7.89 23.00 -35.01
N ASN A 18 8.91 22.17 -34.98
CA ASN A 18 9.88 22.04 -33.90
C ASN A 18 11.02 23.06 -34.14
N PRO A 19 11.49 23.86 -33.16
CA PRO A 19 12.76 24.53 -33.28
C PRO A 19 13.84 23.81 -32.47
N SER A 20 14.89 23.42 -33.19
CA SER A 20 16.13 22.86 -32.66
C SER A 20 17.11 23.99 -32.25
N PHE A 21 17.86 23.71 -31.18
CA PHE A 21 19.20 24.22 -30.81
C PHE A 21 19.47 25.73 -30.81
N LEU A 22 19.62 26.28 -29.60
CA LEU A 22 20.62 27.31 -29.31
C LEU A 22 21.37 26.94 -28.03
N SER A 23 22.61 26.50 -28.25
CA SER A 23 23.74 26.42 -27.33
C SER A 23 24.08 27.78 -26.73
N LEU A 24 24.48 27.84 -25.45
CA LEU A 24 25.33 28.86 -24.79
C LEU A 24 25.65 28.38 -23.33
N PRO A 25 26.64 28.95 -22.61
CA PRO A 25 27.83 28.23 -22.17
C PRO A 25 27.88 27.82 -20.68
N HIS A 26 28.82 26.92 -20.39
CA HIS A 26 29.24 26.45 -19.07
C HIS A 26 29.73 27.58 -18.15
N PRO A 27 29.38 27.54 -16.85
CA PRO A 27 30.20 28.11 -15.80
C PRO A 27 30.93 27.02 -15.00
N ASN A 28 32.25 27.05 -15.13
CA ASN A 28 33.28 26.79 -14.11
C ASN A 28 33.11 25.60 -13.16
N THR A 29 33.85 24.55 -13.50
CA THR A 29 34.43 23.55 -12.60
C THR A 29 34.97 24.16 -11.29
N LEU A 30 34.31 23.84 -10.19
CA LEU A 30 34.89 23.91 -8.85
C LEU A 30 36.02 22.87 -8.76
N LYS A 31 37.27 23.36 -8.70
CA LYS A 31 38.45 22.56 -8.40
C LYS A 31 38.39 22.11 -6.94
N PHE A 32 37.92 20.89 -6.69
CA PHE A 32 38.21 20.20 -5.44
C PHE A 32 39.66 19.69 -5.50
N HIS A 33 40.53 20.31 -4.71
CA HIS A 33 41.87 19.80 -4.46
C HIS A 33 41.77 18.54 -3.60
N ASN A 34 42.15 17.38 -4.17
CA ASN A 34 42.40 16.16 -3.42
C ASN A 34 43.72 16.31 -2.63
N PRO A 35 43.76 16.03 -1.32
CA PRO A 35 45.00 15.86 -0.59
C PRO A 35 45.62 14.47 -0.84
N PRO A 36 46.95 14.33 -0.72
CA PRO A 36 47.68 13.14 -1.14
C PRO A 36 47.44 11.92 -0.24
N SER A 37 47.30 10.76 -0.88
CA SER A 37 47.29 9.43 -0.29
C SER A 37 48.67 9.06 0.27
N HIS A 38 48.79 9.07 1.60
CA HIS A 38 49.91 8.44 2.30
C HIS A 38 49.57 6.98 2.64
N GLN A 39 50.26 6.05 1.99
CA GLN A 39 50.43 4.67 2.46
C GLN A 39 51.51 4.63 3.55
N PRO A 40 51.39 3.71 4.50
CA PRO A 40 52.55 2.88 4.85
C PRO A 40 52.29 1.40 4.59
N ARG A 41 53.37 0.73 4.18
CA ARG A 41 53.47 -0.69 3.85
C ARG A 41 53.26 -1.61 5.05
N LEU A 42 52.85 -2.83 4.70
CA LEU A 42 52.86 -4.05 5.50
C LEU A 42 54.19 -4.27 6.23
N ASP A 43 54.09 -4.66 7.50
CA ASP A 43 55.04 -5.57 8.14
C ASP A 43 54.30 -6.81 8.65
N ALA A 44 55.00 -7.93 8.56
CA ALA A 44 54.49 -9.29 8.60
C ALA A 44 54.21 -9.82 10.02
N LEU A 45 53.35 -10.86 10.05
CA LEU A 45 53.00 -11.73 11.18
C LEU A 45 54.22 -12.34 11.89
N PRO A 46 54.02 -12.84 13.13
CA PRO A 46 54.00 -14.31 13.23
C PRO A 46 52.79 -14.87 13.96
N SER A 47 52.47 -16.09 13.55
CA SER A 47 51.50 -17.02 14.10
C SER A 47 51.65 -17.23 15.60
N LEU A 48 50.53 -17.28 16.32
CA LEU A 48 50.42 -18.09 17.52
C LEU A 48 49.03 -18.73 17.59
N SER A 49 49.05 -20.02 17.21
CA SER A 49 48.10 -21.04 17.64
C SER A 49 47.77 -20.87 19.11
N GLN A 50 46.50 -20.59 19.42
CA GLN A 50 45.94 -21.13 20.65
C GLN A 50 44.46 -21.47 20.51
N ARG A 51 44.24 -22.74 20.15
CA ARG A 51 43.05 -23.50 20.53
C ARG A 51 42.72 -23.21 22.00
N ARG A 52 41.51 -22.73 22.27
CA ARG A 52 40.85 -22.97 23.56
C ARG A 52 39.38 -23.32 23.31
N HIS A 53 39.15 -24.63 23.42
CA HIS A 53 37.97 -25.30 23.93
C HIS A 53 36.60 -24.64 23.72
N VAL A 54 35.83 -25.25 22.83
CA VAL A 54 34.37 -25.26 22.83
C VAL A 54 33.91 -25.71 24.21
N ARG A 55 33.27 -24.80 24.96
CA ARG A 55 32.42 -25.15 26.10
C ARG A 55 30.99 -24.82 25.71
N ALA A 56 30.21 -25.88 25.53
CA ALA A 56 28.77 -25.85 25.39
C ALA A 56 28.09 -25.29 26.65
N ILE A 57 26.76 -25.12 26.54
CA ILE A 57 25.77 -24.67 27.54
C ILE A 57 25.61 -23.13 27.47
N THR A 58 24.48 -22.56 27.09
CA THR A 58 23.07 -22.96 27.32
C THR A 58 22.20 -22.37 26.23
N GLU A 59 21.29 -23.21 25.76
CA GLU A 59 20.06 -22.89 25.05
C GLU A 59 19.26 -21.84 25.83
N ALA A 60 19.33 -20.59 25.37
CA ALA A 60 18.32 -19.58 25.64
C ALA A 60 17.57 -19.41 24.32
N THR A 61 16.53 -20.21 24.15
CA THR A 61 15.53 -20.07 23.10
C THR A 61 14.82 -18.74 23.32
N ALA A 62 15.44 -17.65 22.85
CA ALA A 62 14.67 -16.54 22.35
C ALA A 62 13.94 -17.12 21.14
N LEU A 63 12.64 -17.38 21.32
CA LEU A 63 11.71 -17.45 20.21
C LEU A 63 11.66 -16.04 19.61
N GLU A 64 12.71 -15.67 18.88
CA GLU A 64 12.56 -14.68 17.83
C GLU A 64 11.53 -15.31 16.89
N PRO A 65 10.39 -14.64 16.63
CA PRO A 65 9.49 -15.10 15.60
C PRO A 65 10.33 -15.31 14.35
N ASP A 66 10.11 -16.42 13.64
CA ASP A 66 10.59 -16.59 12.28
C ASP A 66 10.08 -15.36 11.50
N GLU A 67 10.92 -14.33 11.40
CA GLU A 67 10.70 -13.17 10.56
C GLU A 67 10.89 -13.69 9.14
N GLU A 68 9.90 -14.45 8.66
CA GLU A 68 9.68 -14.73 7.26
C GLU A 68 9.88 -13.40 6.54
N LEU A 69 10.92 -13.32 5.72
CA LEU A 69 11.27 -12.13 4.96
C LEU A 69 10.16 -11.83 3.97
N LYS A 70 9.14 -11.11 4.45
CA LYS A 70 8.02 -10.62 3.67
C LYS A 70 8.54 -9.52 2.74
N ASP A 71 8.21 -9.64 1.46
CA ASP A 71 8.48 -8.63 0.43
C ASP A 71 7.64 -7.35 0.61
N TRP A 72 6.63 -7.40 1.49
CA TRP A 72 5.77 -6.29 1.87
C TRP A 72 6.07 -5.79 3.31
N LYS A 73 5.80 -4.50 3.55
CA LYS A 73 5.92 -3.86 4.87
C LYS A 73 4.60 -3.76 5.61
N ILE A 74 3.52 -3.60 4.86
CA ILE A 74 2.16 -3.56 5.39
C ILE A 74 1.19 -4.27 4.44
N LYS A 75 0.23 -4.97 5.00
CA LYS A 75 -0.85 -5.64 4.28
C LYS A 75 -2.15 -4.89 4.56
N MET A 76 -2.83 -4.40 3.52
CA MET A 76 -4.13 -3.75 3.62
C MET A 76 -5.23 -4.78 3.37
N LEU A 77 -6.10 -4.99 4.36
CA LEU A 77 -7.33 -5.77 4.18
C LEU A 77 -8.45 -4.82 3.74
N TYR A 78 -9.08 -5.13 2.61
CA TYR A 78 -10.13 -4.30 2.04
C TYR A 78 -11.26 -5.15 1.47
N ASP A 79 -12.44 -4.55 1.35
CA ASP A 79 -13.63 -5.18 0.77
C ASP A 79 -13.79 -4.78 -0.71
N GLY A 80 -13.60 -5.73 -1.63
CA GLY A 80 -13.73 -5.51 -3.07
C GLY A 80 -15.13 -5.11 -3.53
N ASP A 81 -16.16 -5.50 -2.79
CA ASP A 81 -17.57 -5.21 -3.11
C ASP A 81 -18.01 -3.84 -2.60
N CYS A 82 -17.12 -3.08 -1.96
CA CYS A 82 -17.37 -1.74 -1.41
C CYS A 82 -16.82 -0.65 -2.35
N PRO A 83 -17.67 0.08 -3.12
CA PRO A 83 -17.19 1.07 -4.09
C PRO A 83 -16.36 2.21 -3.49
N LEU A 84 -16.65 2.62 -2.24
CA LEU A 84 -15.83 3.62 -1.53
C LEU A 84 -14.46 3.08 -1.16
N CYS A 85 -14.43 1.84 -0.66
CA CYS A 85 -13.19 1.16 -0.29
C CYS A 85 -12.29 1.03 -1.53
N MET A 86 -12.87 0.70 -2.68
CA MET A 86 -12.14 0.56 -3.94
C MET A 86 -11.57 1.86 -4.48
N ARG A 87 -12.19 3.03 -4.24
CA ARG A 87 -11.58 4.33 -4.61
C ARG A 87 -10.26 4.54 -3.90
N GLU A 88 -10.24 4.28 -2.60
CA GLU A 88 -9.06 4.40 -1.75
C GLU A 88 -7.98 3.36 -2.13
N VAL A 89 -8.39 2.11 -2.29
CA VAL A 89 -7.50 1.01 -2.71
C VAL A 89 -6.85 1.31 -4.06
N ASN A 90 -7.59 1.83 -5.04
CA ASN A 90 -7.05 2.14 -6.36
C ASN A 90 -6.04 3.29 -6.31
N MET A 91 -6.31 4.33 -5.52
CA MET A 91 -5.34 5.41 -5.29
C MET A 91 -4.06 4.87 -4.64
N LEU A 92 -4.19 4.05 -3.59
CA LEU A 92 -3.05 3.46 -2.90
C LEU A 92 -2.27 2.49 -3.80
N ARG A 93 -2.95 1.68 -4.63
CA ARG A 93 -2.32 0.79 -5.60
C ARG A 93 -1.48 1.56 -6.61
N GLU A 94 -2.05 2.63 -7.19
CA GLU A 94 -1.34 3.45 -8.18
C GLU A 94 -0.06 4.02 -7.57
N ARG A 95 -0.15 4.56 -6.36
CA ARG A 95 0.98 5.14 -5.65
C ARG A 95 2.00 4.07 -5.25
N ASN A 96 1.54 2.91 -4.78
CA ASN A 96 2.37 1.79 -4.37
C ASN A 96 3.20 1.21 -5.51
N LYS A 97 2.89 1.47 -6.80
CA LYS A 97 3.76 1.06 -7.92
C LYS A 97 5.19 1.56 -7.78
N SER A 98 5.38 2.75 -7.18
CA SER A 98 6.71 3.32 -6.96
C SER A 98 7.39 2.88 -5.66
N TYR A 99 6.62 2.38 -4.69
CA TYR A 99 7.13 2.04 -3.35
C TYR A 99 7.26 0.52 -3.14
N GLY A 100 6.30 -0.27 -3.63
CA GLY A 100 6.27 -1.72 -3.48
C GLY A 100 6.13 -2.20 -2.04
N THR A 101 5.54 -1.40 -1.15
CA THR A 101 5.50 -1.65 0.30
C THR A 101 4.19 -2.26 0.78
N ILE A 102 3.08 -2.01 0.07
CA ILE A 102 1.74 -2.47 0.45
C ILE A 102 1.37 -3.76 -0.28
N LYS A 103 0.99 -4.80 0.47
CA LYS A 103 0.26 -5.97 -0.04
C LYS A 103 -1.24 -5.73 0.10
N PHE A 104 -2.00 -5.88 -0.97
CA PHE A 104 -3.45 -5.69 -0.96
C PHE A 104 -4.14 -7.05 -0.89
N VAL A 105 -5.05 -7.22 0.08
CA VAL A 105 -5.81 -8.47 0.25
C VAL A 105 -7.30 -8.15 0.29
N ASP A 106 -8.03 -8.73 -0.65
CA ASP A 106 -9.48 -8.63 -0.73
C ASP A 106 -10.13 -9.64 0.21
N ILE A 107 -10.90 -9.16 1.19
CA ILE A 107 -11.65 -10.03 2.10
C ILE A 107 -12.91 -10.61 1.43
N GLY A 108 -13.37 -9.99 0.33
CA GLY A 108 -14.47 -10.48 -0.49
C GLY A 108 -14.09 -11.70 -1.33
N SER A 109 -12.80 -11.91 -1.58
CA SER A 109 -12.30 -13.04 -2.38
C SER A 109 -12.65 -14.39 -1.78
N ASP A 110 -12.92 -15.37 -2.65
CA ASP A 110 -13.10 -16.77 -2.27
C ASP A 110 -11.78 -17.40 -1.78
N ASP A 111 -10.62 -16.83 -2.16
CA ASP A 111 -9.28 -17.24 -1.71
C ASP A 111 -8.87 -16.63 -0.36
N TYR A 112 -9.75 -15.88 0.31
CA TYR A 112 -9.43 -15.24 1.59
C TYR A 112 -9.38 -16.25 2.73
N SER A 113 -8.18 -16.45 3.31
CA SER A 113 -7.97 -17.24 4.53
C SER A 113 -7.74 -16.32 5.75
N PRO A 114 -8.55 -16.44 6.83
CA PRO A 114 -8.29 -15.77 8.11
C PRO A 114 -6.96 -16.18 8.74
N GLU A 115 -6.54 -17.44 8.55
CA GLU A 115 -5.30 -18.00 9.12
C GLU A 115 -4.07 -17.22 8.62
N ASP A 116 -4.03 -16.89 7.33
CA ASP A 116 -2.96 -16.09 6.71
C ASP A 116 -3.01 -14.59 7.09
N ASN A 117 -4.07 -14.17 7.79
CA ASN A 117 -4.39 -12.78 8.06
C ASN A 117 -4.68 -12.55 9.56
N GLN A 118 -3.92 -13.19 10.44
CA GLN A 118 -3.95 -12.99 11.90
C GLN A 118 -5.30 -13.39 12.55
N GLY A 119 -5.98 -14.38 11.98
CA GLY A 119 -7.30 -14.83 12.47
C GLY A 119 -8.43 -13.85 12.22
N LEU A 120 -8.21 -12.84 11.35
CA LEU A 120 -9.25 -11.86 11.03
C LEU A 120 -10.27 -12.51 10.09
N HIS A 121 -11.46 -12.79 10.61
CA HIS A 121 -12.56 -13.30 9.82
C HIS A 121 -13.26 -12.17 9.04
N TYR A 122 -13.89 -12.52 7.91
CA TYR A 122 -14.62 -11.56 7.08
C TYR A 122 -15.58 -10.67 7.88
N GLU A 123 -16.36 -11.26 8.80
CA GLU A 123 -17.33 -10.54 9.64
C GLU A 123 -16.66 -9.45 10.50
N THR A 124 -15.42 -9.67 10.93
CA THR A 124 -14.65 -8.70 11.73
C THR A 124 -14.12 -7.55 10.87
N VAL A 125 -13.75 -7.83 9.62
CA VAL A 125 -13.06 -6.86 8.75
C VAL A 125 -14.02 -6.05 7.89
N MET A 126 -15.22 -6.54 7.58
CA MET A 126 -16.12 -5.91 6.59
C MET A 126 -16.67 -4.52 6.97
N GLY A 127 -16.53 -4.11 8.24
CA GLY A 127 -17.05 -2.83 8.75
C GLY A 127 -16.01 -1.73 8.96
N ARG A 128 -14.72 -2.08 9.02
CA ARG A 128 -13.62 -1.17 9.40
C ARG A 128 -12.36 -1.52 8.62
N ILE A 129 -11.55 -0.52 8.28
CA ILE A 129 -10.26 -0.79 7.65
C ILE A 129 -9.33 -1.48 8.65
N HIS A 130 -8.62 -2.51 8.16
CA HIS A 130 -7.58 -3.21 8.90
C HIS A 130 -6.30 -3.22 8.07
N ALA A 131 -5.16 -3.06 8.74
CA ALA A 131 -3.86 -3.31 8.15
C ALA A 131 -3.00 -4.16 9.09
N ILE A 132 -2.19 -5.02 8.51
CA ILE A 132 -1.29 -5.94 9.22
C ILE A 132 0.13 -5.55 8.86
N LEU A 133 0.96 -5.21 9.84
CA LEU A 133 2.38 -4.91 9.64
C LEU A 133 3.17 -6.21 9.40
N SER A 134 4.38 -6.09 8.86
CA SER A 134 5.25 -7.25 8.60
C SER A 134 5.54 -8.06 9.86
N ASP A 135 5.62 -7.39 11.02
CA ASP A 135 5.80 -7.96 12.36
C ASP A 135 4.54 -8.66 12.92
N GLY A 136 3.43 -8.67 12.18
CA GLY A 136 2.16 -9.27 12.58
C GLY A 136 1.22 -8.34 13.35
N THR A 137 1.65 -7.12 13.69
CA THR A 137 0.80 -6.15 14.40
C THR A 137 -0.41 -5.77 13.54
N VAL A 138 -1.61 -5.91 14.11
CA VAL A 138 -2.86 -5.46 13.49
C VAL A 138 -3.18 -4.05 13.95
N VAL A 139 -3.40 -3.14 13.00
CA VAL A 139 -3.88 -1.78 13.23
C VAL A 139 -5.22 -1.57 12.51
N THR A 140 -6.07 -0.69 13.05
CA THR A 140 -7.42 -0.44 12.51
C THR A 140 -7.71 1.05 12.32
N ASP A 141 -8.76 1.35 11.57
CA ASP A 141 -9.33 2.70 11.38
C ASP A 141 -8.32 3.75 10.92
N VAL A 142 -8.30 4.90 11.59
CA VAL A 142 -7.42 6.03 11.31
C VAL A 142 -5.96 5.62 11.44
N GLU A 143 -5.62 4.72 12.36
CA GLU A 143 -4.24 4.25 12.47
C GLU A 143 -3.84 3.37 11.29
N ALA A 144 -4.72 2.49 10.80
CA ALA A 144 -4.47 1.73 9.59
C ALA A 144 -4.21 2.64 8.38
N PHE A 145 -5.06 3.65 8.18
CA PHE A 145 -4.85 4.64 7.11
C PHE A 145 -3.53 5.41 7.28
N ARG A 146 -3.20 5.84 8.50
CA ARG A 146 -1.94 6.53 8.80
C ARG A 146 -0.74 5.68 8.38
N ARG A 147 -0.69 4.42 8.80
CA ARG A 147 0.42 3.51 8.47
C ARG A 147 0.51 3.25 6.96
N LEU A 148 -0.64 3.02 6.31
CA LEU A 148 -0.69 2.81 4.86
C LEU A 148 -0.14 4.04 4.10
N TYR A 149 -0.52 5.24 4.52
CA TYR A 149 -0.09 6.48 3.88
C TYR A 149 1.40 6.74 4.09
N GLU A 150 1.92 6.47 5.29
CA GLU A 150 3.36 6.53 5.57
C GLU A 150 4.16 5.64 4.61
N HIS A 151 3.67 4.43 4.32
CA HIS A 151 4.34 3.49 3.42
C HIS A 151 4.29 3.86 1.93
N VAL A 152 3.46 4.84 1.52
CA VAL A 152 3.41 5.38 0.15
C VAL A 152 3.77 6.88 0.05
N GLY A 153 4.52 7.39 1.03
CA GLY A 153 5.03 8.76 1.05
C GLY A 153 3.96 9.84 1.23
N LEU A 154 2.80 9.47 1.78
CA LEU A 154 1.68 10.35 2.13
C LEU A 154 1.59 10.65 3.64
N GLY A 155 2.61 10.30 4.43
CA GLY A 155 2.64 10.59 5.87
C GLY A 155 2.47 12.09 6.20
N TRP A 156 2.84 12.98 5.28
CA TRP A 156 2.64 14.43 5.43
C TRP A 156 1.17 14.85 5.50
N VAL A 157 0.26 14.10 4.87
CA VAL A 157 -1.19 14.38 4.90
C VAL A 157 -1.68 14.35 6.35
N TYR A 158 -1.24 13.35 7.12
CA TYR A 158 -1.54 13.23 8.54
C TYR A 158 -0.77 14.23 9.42
N ALA A 159 0.41 14.67 9.00
CA ALA A 159 1.14 15.71 9.74
C ALA A 159 0.37 17.05 9.70
N ILE A 160 -0.27 17.38 8.58
CA ILE A 160 -1.08 18.59 8.44
C ILE A 160 -2.33 18.55 9.31
N THR A 161 -3.00 17.39 9.43
CA THR A 161 -4.21 17.28 10.27
C THR A 161 -3.93 17.44 11.76
N LYS A 162 -2.68 17.28 12.22
CA LYS A 162 -2.28 17.56 13.61
C LYS A 162 -2.24 19.05 13.96
N TYR A 163 -2.29 19.93 12.96
CA TYR A 163 -2.41 21.37 13.21
C TYR A 163 -3.83 21.67 13.71
N GLU A 164 -3.96 22.14 14.95
CA GLU A 164 -5.23 22.26 15.68
C GLU A 164 -6.37 22.93 14.88
N PRO A 165 -6.14 24.01 14.12
CA PRO A 165 -7.18 24.61 13.27
C PRO A 165 -7.66 23.69 12.13
N ILE A 166 -6.76 22.91 11.53
CA ILE A 166 -7.10 22.00 10.41
C ILE A 166 -7.79 20.75 10.92
N GLY A 167 -7.37 20.23 12.08
CA GLY A 167 -8.03 19.09 12.74
C GLY A 167 -9.52 19.34 12.96
N LYS A 168 -9.90 20.50 13.49
CA LYS A 168 -11.32 20.86 13.71
C LYS A 168 -12.15 20.90 12.43
N ILE A 169 -11.57 21.36 11.32
CA ILE A 169 -12.23 21.38 10.01
C ILE A 169 -12.39 19.95 9.49
N ALA A 170 -11.32 19.15 9.58
CA ALA A 170 -11.33 17.75 9.15
C ALA A 170 -12.38 16.93 9.91
N ASP A 171 -12.48 17.10 11.23
CA ASP A 171 -13.47 16.41 12.07
C ASP A 171 -14.91 16.79 11.67
N SER A 172 -15.17 18.06 11.39
CA SER A 172 -16.49 18.51 10.94
C SER A 172 -16.87 17.94 9.57
N VAL A 173 -15.93 17.92 8.62
CA VAL A 173 -16.14 17.33 7.28
C VAL A 173 -16.34 15.83 7.39
N TYR A 174 -15.54 15.16 8.24
CA TYR A 174 -15.63 13.72 8.47
C TYR A 174 -16.96 13.34 9.12
N GLY A 175 -17.43 14.08 10.13
CA GLY A 175 -18.72 13.83 10.77
C GLY A 175 -19.90 13.94 9.80
N PHE A 176 -19.85 14.91 8.89
CA PHE A 176 -20.83 15.02 7.80
C PHE A 176 -20.74 13.80 6.87
N TRP A 177 -19.54 13.47 6.36
CA TRP A 177 -19.36 12.32 5.47
C TRP A 177 -19.81 11.01 6.11
N ALA A 178 -19.42 10.75 7.37
CA ALA A 178 -19.77 9.54 8.10
C ALA A 178 -21.29 9.35 8.23
N LYS A 179 -22.04 10.44 8.43
CA LYS A 179 -23.51 10.43 8.51
C LYS A 179 -24.19 10.04 7.19
N TYR A 180 -23.63 10.48 6.06
CA TYR A 180 -24.23 10.25 4.72
C TYR A 180 -23.60 9.09 3.94
N ARG A 181 -22.50 8.50 4.44
CA ARG A 181 -21.70 7.52 3.67
C ARG A 181 -22.51 6.35 3.16
N LEU A 182 -23.41 5.79 3.97
CA LEU A 182 -24.19 4.59 3.60
C LEU A 182 -25.23 4.90 2.53
N GLN A 183 -25.91 6.05 2.65
CA GLN A 183 -26.91 6.52 1.67
C GLN A 183 -26.27 6.87 0.32
N ILE A 184 -25.06 7.41 0.33
CA ILE A 184 -24.32 7.77 -0.89
C ILE A 184 -23.82 6.51 -1.63
N THR A 185 -23.68 5.37 -0.94
CA THR A 185 -23.10 4.15 -1.52
C THR A 185 -24.07 3.08 -1.99
N GLY A 186 -25.35 3.17 -1.63
CA GLY A 186 -26.36 2.20 -2.06
C GLY A 186 -26.08 0.75 -1.63
N ARG A 187 -25.29 0.55 -0.56
CA ARG A 187 -24.93 -0.79 -0.07
C ARG A 187 -26.06 -1.36 0.81
N PRO A 188 -26.44 -2.64 0.66
CA PRO A 188 -27.37 -3.29 1.58
C PRO A 188 -26.81 -3.34 3.01
N PRO A 189 -27.68 -3.48 4.04
CA PRO A 189 -27.25 -3.63 5.42
C PRO A 189 -26.33 -4.84 5.59
N ILE A 190 -25.46 -4.79 6.61
CA ILE A 190 -24.40 -5.78 6.83
C ILE A 190 -24.98 -7.19 6.98
N GLU A 191 -26.14 -7.29 7.61
CA GLU A 191 -26.87 -8.53 7.87
C GLU A 191 -27.23 -9.27 6.58
N GLU A 192 -27.67 -8.55 5.55
CA GLU A 192 -28.01 -9.14 4.24
C GLU A 192 -26.76 -9.68 3.52
N ILE A 193 -25.63 -8.99 3.66
CA ILE A 193 -24.35 -9.40 3.04
C ILE A 193 -23.83 -10.68 3.70
N LEU A 194 -23.92 -10.76 5.02
CA LEU A 194 -23.54 -11.95 5.77
C LEU A 194 -24.43 -13.15 5.42
N GLU A 195 -25.74 -12.94 5.29
CA GLU A 195 -26.67 -13.99 4.88
C GLU A 195 -26.39 -14.49 3.45
N ALA A 196 -26.16 -13.57 2.51
CA ALA A 196 -25.82 -13.92 1.13
C ALA A 196 -24.52 -14.74 1.06
N ARG A 197 -23.49 -14.39 1.84
CA ARG A 197 -22.23 -15.14 1.88
C ARG A 197 -22.39 -16.51 2.54
N ARG A 198 -23.20 -16.62 3.60
CA ARG A 198 -23.53 -17.90 4.24
C ARG A 198 -24.24 -18.84 3.26
N LYS A 199 -25.26 -18.35 2.55
CA LYS A 199 -25.99 -19.11 1.52
C LYS A 199 -25.07 -19.53 0.37
N LYS A 200 -24.19 -18.64 -0.11
CA LYS A 200 -23.17 -19.00 -1.12
C LYS A 200 -22.28 -20.14 -0.62
N GLY A 201 -21.79 -20.03 0.63
CA GLY A 201 -20.96 -21.07 1.26
C GLY A 201 -21.67 -22.42 1.43
N GLU A 202 -22.96 -22.43 1.77
CA GLU A 202 -23.78 -23.65 1.84
C GLU A 202 -23.98 -24.27 0.46
N LEU A 203 -24.35 -23.47 -0.55
CA LEU A 203 -24.49 -23.93 -1.94
C LEU A 203 -23.18 -24.50 -2.52
N CYS A 204 -22.03 -23.91 -2.18
CA CYS A 204 -20.70 -24.41 -2.55
C CYS A 204 -20.30 -25.70 -1.81
N LYS A 205 -20.92 -26.02 -0.67
CA LYS A 205 -20.69 -27.29 0.04
C LYS A 205 -21.55 -28.41 -0.53
N ASP A 206 -22.77 -28.09 -0.95
CA ASP A 206 -23.72 -29.06 -1.50
C ASP A 206 -23.45 -29.39 -2.99
N SER A 207 -22.73 -28.51 -3.69
CA SER A 207 -22.29 -28.74 -5.06
C SER A 207 -20.76 -28.70 -5.14
N ASN A 208 -20.14 -29.73 -5.73
CA ASN A 208 -18.68 -29.81 -6.00
C ASN A 208 -18.19 -28.75 -7.03
N ALA A 209 -18.86 -27.60 -7.13
CA ALA A 209 -18.76 -26.64 -8.21
C ALA A 209 -18.67 -25.20 -7.68
N CYS A 210 -17.79 -24.94 -6.71
CA CYS A 210 -17.24 -23.60 -6.53
C CYS A 210 -15.78 -23.59 -6.97
N LYS A 211 -15.60 -23.59 -8.30
CA LYS A 211 -14.39 -23.17 -8.99
C LYS A 211 -14.82 -22.34 -10.19
N MET A 212 -14.56 -21.04 -10.14
CA MET A 212 -14.37 -20.19 -11.31
C MET A 212 -13.18 -19.27 -11.05
#